data_AF-A0AAD1ELI1-F1
#
_entry.id   AF-A0AAD1ELI1-F1
#
_cell.length_a   1.000
_cell.length_b   1.000
_cell.length_c   1.000
_cell.angle_alpha   90.00
_cell.angle_beta   90.00
_cell.angle_gamma   90.00
#
_symmetry.space_group_name_H-M   'P 1'
#
loop_
_entity.id
_entity.type
_entity.pdbx_description
1 polymer ?
#
loop_
_entity_poly.entity_id
_entity_poly.type
_entity_poly.pdbx_seq_one_letter_code
_entity_poly.pdbx_strand_id
1 'polypeptide(L)' 'MCSSRGKCSPEFRAEAVREVIDKSRPVADVARELGLVPQSLTNWVAAHRCADSDSEEELTIQDRARIK' A
#
# COMPACT_ATOMS: atom_id res chain seq x y z
N MET A 1 -17.25 4.09 -7.28
CA MET A 1 -16.53 5.33 -7.71
C MET A 1 -16.00 6.03 -6.46
N CYS A 2 -14.67 6.12 -6.31
CA CYS A 2 -14.04 6.74 -5.13
C CYS A 2 -14.15 8.26 -5.20
N SER A 3 -15.10 8.82 -4.46
CA SER A 3 -15.27 10.27 -4.36
C SER A 3 -14.34 10.86 -3.31
N SER A 4 -13.74 11.99 -3.70
CA SER A 4 -12.75 12.79 -2.99
C SER A 4 -12.89 12.79 -1.46
N ARG A 5 -11.77 12.47 -0.78
CA ARG A 5 -11.49 12.60 0.66
C ARG A 5 -11.87 11.50 1.67
N GLY A 6 -12.36 10.30 1.31
CA GLY A 6 -12.74 9.38 2.41
C GLY A 6 -12.83 7.86 2.25
N LYS A 7 -12.70 7.23 1.07
CA LYS A 7 -12.86 5.75 1.01
C LYS A 7 -11.97 5.08 -0.05
N CYS A 8 -10.65 5.09 0.15
CA CYS A 8 -9.85 3.95 -0.27
C CYS A 8 -9.52 3.20 1.01
N SER A 9 -9.98 1.95 1.12
CA SER A 9 -9.72 1.12 2.30
C SER A 9 -8.22 1.08 2.58
N PRO A 10 -7.80 1.12 3.86
CA PRO A 10 -6.38 1.04 4.20
C PRO A 10 -5.72 -0.21 3.61
N GLU A 11 -6.47 -1.31 3.54
CA GLU A 11 -6.05 -2.56 2.89
C GLU A 11 -5.75 -2.37 1.39
N PHE A 12 -6.61 -1.64 0.67
CA PHE A 12 -6.40 -1.36 -0.75
C PHE A 12 -5.15 -0.51 -1.00
N ARG A 13 -4.88 0.43 -0.10
CA ARG A 13 -3.65 1.25 -0.18
C ARG A 13 -2.42 0.39 0.06
N ALA A 14 -2.46 -0.48 1.07
CA ALA A 14 -1.36 -1.40 1.39
C ALA A 14 -1.10 -2.38 0.24
N GLU A 15 -2.16 -2.93 -0.37
CA GLU A 15 -2.04 -3.82 -1.53
C GLU A 15 -1.40 -3.11 -2.73
N ALA A 16 -1.85 -1.90 -3.06
CA ALA A 16 -1.26 -1.12 -4.14
C ALA A 16 0.22 -0.76 -3.89
N VAL A 17 0.58 -0.45 -2.65
CA VAL A 17 1.97 -0.17 -2.25
C VAL A 17 2.83 -1.43 -2.34
N ARG A 18 2.34 -2.58 -1.85
CA ARG A 18 3.02 -3.88 -1.98
C ARG A 18 3.25 -4.23 -3.43
N GLU A 19 2.27 -4.02 -4.31
CA GLU A 19 2.44 -4.33 -5.72
C GLU A 19 3.56 -3.51 -6.39
N VAL A 20 3.75 -2.26 -5.98
CA VAL A 20 4.86 -1.43 -6.46
C VAL A 20 6.21 -1.93 -5.92
N ILE A 21 6.28 -2.26 -4.63
CA ILE A 21 7.54 -2.61 -3.95
C ILE A 21 7.94 -4.07 -4.20
N ASP A 22 7.04 -5.00 -3.94
CA ASP A 22 7.24 -6.45 -4.04
C ASP A 22 7.37 -6.89 -5.50
N LYS A 23 6.48 -6.42 -6.38
CA LYS A 23 6.55 -6.74 -7.82
C LYS A 23 7.43 -5.77 -8.61
N SER A 24 8.07 -4.79 -7.97
CA SER A 24 8.92 -3.77 -8.61
C SER A 24 8.26 -3.06 -9.80
N ARG A 25 6.93 -2.92 -9.78
CA ARG A 25 6.17 -2.28 -10.87
C ARG A 25 6.22 -0.75 -10.75
N PRO A 26 6.25 -0.01 -11.86
CA PRO A 26 6.19 1.45 -11.82
C PRO A 26 4.83 1.92 -11.29
N VAL A 27 4.86 2.92 -10.40
CA VAL A 27 3.68 3.52 -9.77
C VAL A 27 2.62 3.97 -10.78
N ALA A 28 3.05 4.48 -11.95
CA ALA A 28 2.15 4.97 -12.98
C ALA A 28 1.30 3.85 -13.62
N ASP A 29 1.86 2.66 -13.82
CA ASP A 29 1.12 1.52 -14.37
C ASP A 29 0.14 0.96 -13.35
N VAL A 30 0.59 0.73 -12.12
CA VAL A 30 -0.27 0.23 -11.02
C VAL A 30 -1.42 1.20 -10.76
N ALA A 31 -1.14 2.51 -10.73
CA ALA A 31 -2.18 3.52 -10.54
C ALA A 31 -3.19 3.53 -11.69
N ARG A 32 -2.75 3.41 -12.94
CA ARG A 32 -3.66 3.34 -14.11
C ARG A 32 -4.55 2.11 -14.06
N GLU A 33 -3.98 0.96 -13.74
CA GLU A 33 -4.69 -0.33 -13.64
C GLU A 33 -5.76 -0.30 -12.54
N LEU A 34 -5.43 0.30 -11.40
CA LEU A 34 -6.33 0.44 -10.25
C LEU A 34 -7.26 1.65 -10.34
N GLY A 35 -7.17 2.47 -11.39
CA GLY A 35 -7.94 3.72 -11.52
C GLY A 35 -7.62 4.77 -10.45
N LEU A 36 -6.41 4.70 -9.89
CA LEU A 36 -5.90 5.60 -8.86
C LEU A 36 -5.15 6.79 -9.47
N VAL A 37 -5.03 7.85 -8.67
CA VAL A 37 -4.13 8.97 -9.00
C VAL A 37 -2.69 8.54 -8.69
N PRO A 38 -1.75 8.63 -9.65
CA PRO A 38 -0.36 8.17 -9.46
C PRO A 38 0.36 8.94 -8.35
N GLN A 39 0.04 10.22 -8.15
CA GLN A 39 0.57 11.00 -7.03
C GLN A 39 0.14 10.43 -5.67
N SER A 40 -1.10 9.95 -5.53
CA SER A 40 -1.57 9.37 -4.28
C SER A 40 -0.83 8.07 -3.95
N LEU A 41 -0.64 7.21 -4.94
CA LEU A 41 0.12 5.97 -4.77
C LEU A 41 1.60 6.26 -4.46
N THR A 42 2.20 7.25 -5.12
CA THR A 42 3.57 7.70 -4.82
C THR A 42 3.70 8.16 -3.35
N ASN A 43 2.75 8.97 -2.87
CA ASN A 43 2.74 9.44 -1.49
C ASN A 43 2.60 8.28 -0.49
N TRP A 44 1.80 7.25 -0.81
CA TRP A 44 1.69 6.06 0.05
C TRP A 44 2.95 5.20 0.04
N VAL A 45 3.61 5.02 -1.11
CA VAL A 45 4.90 4.31 -1.19
C VAL A 45 5.97 5.03 -0.38
N ALA A 46 6.04 6.36 -0.48
CA ALA A 46 6.97 7.17 0.29
C ALA A 46 6.68 7.09 1.80
N ALA A 47 5.42 7.23 2.21
CA ALA A 47 5.00 7.08 3.59
C ALA A 47 5.29 5.67 4.14
N HIS A 48 5.07 4.63 3.33
CA HIS A 48 5.38 3.26 3.71
C HIS A 48 6.88 3.06 3.89
N ARG A 49 7.74 3.59 3.01
CA ARG A 49 9.20 3.52 3.19
C ARG A 49 9.69 4.28 4.42
N CYS A 50 9.12 5.44 4.72
CA CYS A 50 9.43 6.18 5.95
C CYS A 50 8.96 5.45 7.20
N ALA A 51 7.78 4.81 7.15
CA ALA A 51 7.29 3.98 8.23
C ALA A 51 8.14 2.71 8.38
N ASP A 52 8.48 2.01 7.29
CA ASP A 52 9.30 0.79 7.31
C ASP A 52 10.67 1.05 7.94
N SER A 53 11.35 2.14 7.59
CA SER A 53 12.61 2.55 8.24
C SER A 53 12.49 2.86 9.73
N ASP A 54 11.29 3.09 10.24
CA ASP A 54 11.00 3.34 11.67
C ASP A 54 10.27 2.14 12.33
N SER A 55 9.80 1.16 11.54
CA SER A 55 8.85 0.10 11.93
C SER A 55 9.31 -1.32 11.61
N GLU A 56 10.61 -1.55 11.34
CA GLU A 56 11.17 -2.91 11.22
C GLU A 56 10.94 -3.77 12.50
N GLU A 57 10.39 -3.21 13.58
CA GLU A 57 10.10 -3.91 14.84
C GLU A 57 8.62 -4.30 15.10
N GLU A 58 7.59 -3.84 14.35
CA GLU A 58 6.18 -4.01 14.78
C GLU A 58 5.27 -4.95 13.97
N LEU A 59 5.66 -5.46 12.80
CA LEU A 59 4.81 -6.37 12.02
C LEU A 59 5.31 -7.83 11.99
N THR A 60 5.74 -8.32 13.16
CA THR A 60 5.60 -9.74 13.52
C THR A 60 4.21 -10.05 14.12
N ILE A 61 3.35 -9.04 14.30
CA ILE A 61 2.02 -9.17 14.93
C ILE A 61 0.90 -9.27 13.89
N GLN A 62 1.07 -10.11 12.87
CA GLN A 62 -0.07 -10.87 12.36
C GLN A 62 0.37 -12.32 12.31
N ASP A 63 0.54 -12.85 13.53
CA ASP A 63 0.07 -14.16 13.92
C ASP A 63 -1.16 -14.53 13.07
N ARG A 64 -0.89 -15.19 11.94
CA ARG A 64 -1.84 -15.97 11.17
C ARG A 64 -2.29 -17.17 12.00
N ALA A 65 -2.82 -16.90 13.19
CA ALA A 65 -3.66 -17.80 13.94
C ALA A 65 -4.82 -18.24 13.05
N ARG A 66 -4.58 -19.30 12.28
CA ARG A 66 -5.36 -20.54 12.38
C ARG A 66 -4.66 -21.68 11.62
N ILE A 67 -3.72 -22.33 12.29
CA ILE A 67 -3.63 -23.79 12.21
C ILE A 67 -4.56 -24.31 13.32
N LYS A 68 -5.78 -24.71 12.95
CA LYS A 68 -6.43 -25.97 13.36
C LYS A 68 -7.79 -26.10 12.66
#